data_AF-A0A6A4EWX5-F1
#
_entry.id   AF-A0A6A4EWX5-F1
#
_cell.length_a   1.000
_cell.length_b   1.000
_cell.length_c   1.000
_cell.angle_alpha   90.00
_cell.angle_beta   90.00
_cell.angle_gamma   90.00
#
_symmetry.space_group_name_H-M   'P 1'
#
loop_
_entity.id
_entity.type
_entity.pdbx_description
1 polymer ?
#
loop_
_entity_poly.entity_id
_entity_poly.type
_entity_poly.pdbx_seq_one_letter_code
_entity_poly.pdbx_strand_id
1 'polypeptide(L)'
;MPMREELSPSQKTYMARCYTFMVIAKEGGVFKGHKTRDLVAKCLGIAHGTVTTVMMEYNANKESSFVPKLSQRGKDRTLDPEVLEPVIHSYIDAQNRPLYPVTAQKFINQVKNECNVSLELRTMQRLRHELDFHYIVGKKRHISADTPANVEFRNVYLNKKLSNRRPEKK
;
A
#
# COMPACT_ATOMS: atom_id res chain seq x y z
N MET A 1 6.63 -16.50 -11.81
CA MET A 1 6.51 -15.24 -12.58
C MET A 1 7.14 -14.15 -11.75
N PRO A 2 8.16 -13.42 -12.23
CA PRO A 2 8.70 -12.28 -11.49
C PRO A 2 7.59 -11.23 -11.31
N MET A 3 7.50 -10.68 -10.10
CA MET A 3 6.55 -9.64 -9.74
C MET A 3 6.81 -8.43 -10.64
N ARG A 4 5.78 -7.90 -11.31
CA ARG A 4 5.92 -6.68 -12.12
C ARG A 4 6.27 -5.54 -11.18
N GLU A 5 7.51 -5.09 -11.22
CA GLU A 5 7.96 -3.95 -10.44
C GLU A 5 7.35 -2.68 -11.03
N GLU A 6 6.57 -1.97 -10.23
CA GLU A 6 5.98 -0.70 -10.64
C GLU A 6 7.04 0.40 -10.56
N LEU A 7 7.20 1.16 -11.65
CA LEU A 7 8.13 2.28 -11.70
C LEU A 7 7.70 3.38 -10.72
N SER A 8 8.62 3.81 -9.87
CA SER A 8 8.39 4.94 -8.97
C SER A 8 8.16 6.24 -9.75
N PRO A 9 7.51 7.25 -9.14
CA PRO A 9 7.31 8.55 -9.80
C PRO A 9 8.61 9.19 -10.30
N SER A 10 9.71 9.07 -9.54
CA SER A 10 11.01 9.60 -9.94
C SER A 10 11.61 8.86 -11.14
N GLN A 11 11.47 7.53 -11.19
CA GLN A 11 11.90 6.73 -12.35
C GLN A 11 11.12 7.10 -13.61
N LYS A 12 9.81 7.34 -13.50
CA LYS A 12 8.97 7.81 -14.61
C LYS A 12 9.41 9.20 -15.10
N THR A 13 9.70 10.13 -14.19
CA THR A 13 10.24 11.46 -14.53
C THR A 13 11.58 11.37 -15.24
N TYR A 14 12.48 10.53 -14.73
CA TYR A 14 13.77 10.30 -15.37
C TYR A 14 13.61 9.75 -16.79
N MET A 15 12.70 8.79 -16.98
CA MET A 15 12.42 8.24 -18.30
C MET A 15 11.84 9.28 -19.28
N ALA A 16 10.95 10.15 -18.82
CA ALA A 16 10.42 11.25 -19.65
C ALA A 16 11.54 12.22 -20.08
N ARG A 17 12.48 12.56 -19.18
CA ARG A 17 13.66 13.38 -19.50
C ARG A 17 14.61 12.69 -20.48
N CYS A 18 14.83 11.39 -20.32
CA CYS A 18 15.62 10.60 -21.26
C CYS A 18 14.97 10.62 -22.65
N TYR A 19 13.63 10.51 -22.71
CA TYR A 19 12.89 10.60 -23.96
C TYR A 19 13.06 11.97 -24.64
N THR A 20 12.89 13.08 -23.91
CA THR A 20 13.06 14.43 -24.48
C THR A 20 14.49 14.66 -24.97
N PHE A 21 15.49 14.19 -24.23
CA PHE A 21 16.89 14.23 -24.67
C PHE A 21 17.11 13.48 -25.99
N MET A 22 16.56 12.26 -26.13
CA MET A 22 16.68 11.46 -27.34
C MET A 22 15.95 12.08 -28.55
N VAL A 23 14.89 12.86 -28.32
CA VAL A 23 14.24 13.66 -29.39
C VAL A 23 15.18 14.76 -29.87
N ILE A 24 15.74 15.56 -28.96
CA ILE A 24 16.67 16.66 -29.29
C ILE A 24 17.91 16.11 -30.01
N ALA A 25 18.48 15.01 -29.51
CA ALA A 25 19.63 14.37 -30.14
C ALA A 25 19.33 13.84 -31.57
N LYS A 26 18.07 13.45 -31.82
CA LYS A 26 17.64 13.01 -33.14
C LYS A 26 17.42 14.18 -34.10
N GLU A 27 16.92 15.31 -33.62
CA GLU A 27 16.88 16.58 -34.38
C GLU A 27 18.30 17.02 -34.78
N GLY A 28 19.28 16.83 -33.88
CA GLY A 28 20.71 17.02 -34.17
C GLY A 28 21.35 15.96 -35.09
N GLY A 29 20.58 14.98 -35.58
CA GLY A 29 21.02 14.00 -36.57
C GLY A 29 21.78 12.77 -36.02
N VAL A 30 21.94 12.64 -34.70
CA VAL A 30 22.74 11.57 -34.06
C VAL A 30 22.08 10.19 -34.18
N PHE A 31 20.74 10.14 -34.13
CA PHE A 31 19.97 8.90 -34.06
C PHE A 31 18.98 8.70 -35.23
N LYS A 32 19.40 9.06 -36.45
CA LYS A 32 18.55 8.90 -37.66
C LYS A 32 18.10 7.44 -37.84
N GLY A 33 16.86 7.26 -38.30
CA GLY A 33 16.28 5.92 -38.59
C GLY A 33 15.74 5.14 -37.37
N HIS A 34 16.13 5.48 -36.14
CA HIS A 34 15.66 4.77 -34.95
C HIS A 34 14.42 5.43 -34.33
N LYS A 35 13.47 4.62 -33.81
CA LYS A 35 12.36 5.15 -33.02
C LYS A 35 12.88 5.54 -31.64
N THR A 36 12.51 6.73 -31.17
CA THR A 36 12.95 7.28 -29.86
C THR A 36 12.60 6.34 -28.71
N ARG A 37 11.43 5.69 -28.76
CA ARG A 37 11.01 4.70 -27.75
C ARG A 37 11.92 3.48 -27.67
N ASP A 38 12.42 2.99 -28.81
CA ASP A 38 13.33 1.84 -28.84
C ASP A 38 14.70 2.20 -28.25
N LEU A 39 15.17 3.43 -28.47
CA LEU A 39 16.41 3.94 -27.90
C LEU A 39 16.30 4.06 -26.38
N VAL A 40 15.21 4.64 -25.87
CA VAL A 40 14.96 4.77 -24.43
C VAL A 40 14.80 3.39 -23.77
N ALA A 41 14.06 2.47 -24.40
CA ALA A 41 13.90 1.10 -23.92
C ALA A 41 15.25 0.38 -23.79
N LYS A 42 16.10 0.48 -24.83
CA LYS A 42 17.46 -0.11 -24.80
C LYS A 42 18.36 0.57 -23.78
N CYS A 43 18.32 1.90 -23.69
CA CYS A 43 19.18 2.68 -22.78
C CYS A 43 18.87 2.40 -21.31
N LEU A 44 17.58 2.28 -20.95
CA LEU A 44 17.14 2.07 -19.58
C LEU A 44 16.94 0.59 -19.21
N GLY A 45 17.05 -0.32 -20.18
CA GLY A 45 16.75 -1.75 -19.98
C GLY A 45 15.27 -2.03 -19.64
N ILE A 46 14.36 -1.13 -20.05
CA ILE A 46 12.93 -1.22 -19.74
C ILE A 46 12.16 -1.70 -20.97
N ALA A 47 11.08 -2.46 -20.76
CA ALA A 47 10.22 -2.91 -21.85
C ALA A 47 9.63 -1.73 -22.65
N HIS A 48 9.63 -1.84 -23.98
CA HIS A 48 9.09 -0.82 -24.89
C HIS A 48 7.64 -0.42 -24.55
N GLY A 49 6.81 -1.39 -24.14
CA GLY A 49 5.43 -1.13 -23.72
C GLY A 49 5.35 -0.16 -22.54
N THR A 50 6.23 -0.31 -21.55
CA THR A 50 6.30 0.57 -20.38
C THR A 50 6.70 2.00 -20.76
N VAL A 51 7.68 2.17 -21.65
CA VAL A 51 8.06 3.48 -22.20
C VAL A 51 6.86 4.14 -22.88
N THR A 52 6.09 3.37 -23.64
CA THR A 52 4.90 3.87 -24.33
C THR A 52 3.86 4.37 -23.34
N THR A 53 3.52 3.56 -22.32
CA THR A 53 2.53 3.92 -21.30
C THR A 53 2.93 5.18 -20.52
N VAL A 54 4.18 5.27 -20.08
CA VAL A 54 4.64 6.43 -19.31
C VAL A 54 4.69 7.69 -20.16
N MET A 55 5.08 7.59 -21.43
CA MET A 55 5.05 8.76 -22.33
C MET A 55 3.62 9.20 -22.67
N MET A 56 2.66 8.27 -22.75
CA MET A 56 1.24 8.65 -22.87
C MET A 56 0.74 9.39 -21.63
N GLU A 57 1.10 8.91 -20.44
CA GLU A 57 0.79 9.56 -19.17
C GLU A 57 1.43 10.96 -19.08
N TYR A 58 2.69 11.08 -19.49
CA TYR A 58 3.42 12.36 -19.53
C TYR A 58 2.81 13.34 -20.54
N ASN A 59 2.45 12.88 -21.73
CA ASN A 59 1.87 13.74 -22.76
C ASN A 59 0.46 14.23 -22.38
N ALA A 60 -0.29 13.42 -21.62
CA ALA A 60 -1.58 13.83 -21.08
C ALA A 60 -1.42 14.95 -20.02
N ASN A 61 -0.36 14.90 -19.21
CA ASN A 61 -0.08 15.89 -18.16
C ASN A 61 1.39 16.30 -18.15
N LYS A 62 1.76 17.28 -18.99
CA LYS A 62 3.16 17.72 -19.19
C LYS A 62 3.87 18.23 -17.92
N GLU A 63 3.13 18.61 -16.90
CA GLU A 63 3.64 19.12 -15.62
C GLU A 63 3.46 18.14 -14.45
N SER A 64 2.81 17.00 -14.65
CA SER A 64 2.41 16.14 -13.53
C SER A 64 3.58 15.34 -13.00
N SER A 65 3.79 15.46 -11.68
CA SER A 65 4.68 14.66 -10.86
C SER A 65 4.17 13.21 -10.73
N PHE A 66 4.03 12.46 -11.85
CA PHE A 66 3.61 11.06 -11.96
C PHE A 66 2.94 10.50 -10.69
N VAL A 67 1.82 11.12 -10.29
CA VAL A 67 1.25 10.87 -8.97
C VAL A 67 0.89 9.38 -8.92
N PRO A 68 1.32 8.62 -7.90
CA PRO A 68 1.02 7.21 -7.83
C PRO A 68 -0.50 7.05 -7.78
N LYS A 69 -1.07 6.57 -8.89
CA LYS A 69 -2.48 6.22 -8.95
C LYS A 69 -2.63 4.93 -8.17
N LEU A 70 -3.48 4.96 -7.14
CA LEU A 70 -3.89 3.74 -6.47
C LEU A 70 -4.45 2.77 -7.51
N SER A 71 -3.99 1.52 -7.49
CA SER A 71 -4.41 0.53 -8.47
C SER A 71 -5.93 0.31 -8.35
N GLN A 72 -6.70 0.73 -9.35
CA GLN A 72 -8.14 0.44 -9.47
C GLN A 72 -8.39 -1.01 -9.94
N ARG A 73 -7.53 -1.95 -9.56
CA ARG A 73 -7.66 -3.34 -10.01
C ARG A 73 -8.66 -4.06 -9.11
N GLY A 74 -9.88 -4.26 -9.61
CA GLY A 74 -10.93 -5.00 -8.92
C GLY A 74 -12.27 -4.30 -9.04
N LYS A 75 -13.33 -4.93 -8.53
CA LYS A 75 -14.65 -4.29 -8.41
C LYS A 75 -14.54 -3.14 -7.41
N ASP A 76 -15.11 -1.98 -7.76
CA ASP A 76 -15.17 -0.82 -6.87
C ASP A 76 -15.71 -1.22 -5.50
N ARG A 77 -15.07 -0.70 -4.44
CA ARG A 77 -15.56 -0.86 -3.08
C ARG A 77 -16.88 -0.12 -3.00
N THR A 78 -18.00 -0.85 -3.02
CA THR A 78 -19.33 -0.32 -2.68
C THR A 78 -19.45 0.08 -1.20
N LEU A 79 -18.36 -0.06 -0.44
CA LEU A 79 -18.30 0.12 1.01
C LEU A 79 -17.36 1.28 1.29
N ASP A 80 -17.90 2.36 1.84
CA ASP A 80 -17.12 3.52 2.25
C ASP A 80 -16.34 3.20 3.53
N PRO A 81 -14.99 3.08 3.47
CA PRO A 81 -14.17 2.76 4.62
C PRO A 81 -14.29 3.79 5.73
N GLU A 82 -14.51 5.07 5.40
CA GLU A 82 -14.60 6.16 6.39
C GLU A 82 -15.80 6.00 7.32
N VAL A 83 -16.88 5.40 6.83
CA VAL A 83 -18.08 5.12 7.62
C VAL A 83 -17.92 3.85 8.47
N LEU A 84 -17.23 2.84 7.93
CA LEU A 84 -17.09 1.51 8.55
C LEU A 84 -16.02 1.48 9.63
N GLU A 85 -14.89 2.14 9.40
CA GLU A 85 -13.75 2.18 10.33
C GLU A 85 -14.14 2.56 11.77
N PRO A 86 -14.78 3.70 12.05
CA PRO A 86 -15.05 4.13 13.42
C PRO A 86 -15.97 3.14 14.17
N VAL A 87 -16.94 2.56 13.47
CA VAL A 87 -17.84 1.52 13.99
C VAL A 87 -17.06 0.26 14.35
N ILE A 88 -16.19 -0.18 13.45
CA ILE A 88 -15.39 -1.38 13.65
C ILE A 88 -14.40 -1.20 14.80
N HIS A 89 -13.72 -0.05 14.86
CA HIS A 89 -12.77 0.27 15.92
C HIS A 89 -13.45 0.30 17.30
N SER A 90 -14.57 1.01 17.41
CA SER A 90 -15.29 1.13 18.69
C SER A 90 -15.81 -0.22 19.19
N TYR A 91 -16.34 -1.05 18.29
CA TYR A 91 -16.80 -2.40 18.62
C TYR A 91 -15.64 -3.30 19.08
N ILE A 92 -14.53 -3.30 18.35
CA ILE A 92 -13.36 -4.12 18.69
C ILE A 92 -12.79 -3.71 20.04
N ASP A 93 -12.66 -2.42 20.32
CA ASP A 93 -12.17 -1.94 21.61
C ASP A 93 -13.11 -2.31 22.76
N ALA A 94 -14.43 -2.19 22.55
CA ALA A 94 -15.43 -2.59 23.53
C ALA A 94 -15.39 -4.09 23.84
N GLN A 95 -15.07 -4.94 22.86
CA GLN A 95 -14.92 -6.39 23.07
C GLN A 95 -13.54 -6.77 23.62
N ASN A 96 -12.46 -6.08 23.21
CA ASN A 96 -11.11 -6.40 23.63
C ASN A 96 -10.83 -5.99 25.08
N ARG A 97 -11.37 -4.86 25.56
CA ARG A 97 -11.23 -4.42 26.97
C ARG A 97 -11.62 -5.51 27.98
N PRO A 98 -12.78 -6.18 27.85
CA PRO A 98 -13.16 -7.31 28.70
C PRO A 98 -12.61 -8.67 28.23
N LEU A 99 -11.72 -8.71 27.23
CA LEU A 99 -11.16 -9.95 26.64
C LEU A 99 -12.20 -10.88 26.00
N TYR A 100 -13.29 -10.33 25.47
CA TYR A 100 -14.30 -11.11 24.78
C TYR A 100 -13.88 -11.52 23.37
N PRO A 101 -14.34 -12.68 22.90
CA PRO A 101 -14.02 -13.15 21.55
C PRO A 101 -14.77 -12.35 20.49
N VAL A 102 -14.00 -11.69 19.61
CA VAL A 102 -14.47 -11.05 18.38
C VAL A 102 -14.49 -12.07 17.25
N THR A 103 -15.61 -12.78 17.11
CA THR A 103 -15.81 -13.73 16.01
C THR A 103 -16.29 -13.01 14.75
N ALA A 104 -16.03 -13.64 13.60
CA ALA A 104 -16.45 -13.16 12.30
C ALA A 104 -17.95 -12.83 12.21
N GLN A 105 -18.80 -13.69 12.78
CA GLN A 105 -20.26 -13.52 12.74
C GLN A 105 -20.71 -12.34 13.60
N LYS A 106 -20.14 -12.18 14.80
CA LYS A 106 -20.47 -11.06 15.68
C LYS A 106 -20.11 -9.73 15.03
N PHE A 107 -18.96 -9.68 14.35
CA PHE A 107 -18.52 -8.53 13.58
C PHE A 107 -19.51 -8.18 12.46
N ILE A 108 -19.91 -9.17 11.65
CA ILE A 108 -20.86 -8.97 10.55
C ILE A 108 -22.20 -8.46 11.09
N ASN A 109 -22.68 -9.02 12.19
CA ASN A 109 -23.92 -8.58 12.83
C ASN A 109 -23.81 -7.14 13.35
N GLN A 110 -22.68 -6.76 13.95
CA GLN A 110 -22.48 -5.39 14.43
C GLN A 110 -22.52 -4.38 13.28
N VAL A 111 -21.76 -4.63 12.22
CA VAL A 111 -21.74 -3.75 11.04
C VAL A 111 -23.11 -3.69 10.38
N LYS A 112 -23.85 -4.81 10.34
CA LYS A 112 -25.23 -4.83 9.84
C LYS A 112 -26.16 -3.97 10.69
N ASN A 113 -26.03 -4.00 12.01
CA ASN A 113 -26.90 -3.26 12.92
C ASN A 113 -26.60 -1.75 12.92
N GLU A 114 -25.31 -1.36 12.87
CA GLU A 114 -24.91 0.04 12.98
C GLU A 114 -24.85 0.75 11.62
N CYS A 115 -24.34 0.10 10.59
CA CYS A 115 -24.16 0.70 9.26
C CYS A 115 -25.30 0.35 8.28
N ASN A 116 -26.24 -0.54 8.67
CA ASN A 116 -27.25 -1.12 7.78
C ASN A 116 -26.64 -1.80 6.53
N VAL A 117 -25.41 -2.32 6.67
CA VAL A 117 -24.65 -2.96 5.60
C VAL A 117 -24.53 -4.46 5.86
N SER A 118 -24.97 -5.27 4.90
CA SER A 118 -24.74 -6.72 4.96
C SER A 118 -23.37 -7.07 4.37
N LEU A 119 -22.43 -7.50 5.23
CA LEU A 119 -21.11 -7.96 4.81
C LEU A 119 -21.07 -9.48 4.62
N GLU A 120 -20.54 -9.93 3.49
CA GLU A 120 -20.12 -11.33 3.33
C GLU A 120 -18.86 -11.62 4.17
N LEU A 121 -18.72 -12.88 4.61
CA LEU A 121 -17.59 -13.34 5.43
C LEU A 121 -16.23 -12.97 4.84
N ARG A 122 -16.06 -13.17 3.53
CA ARG A 122 -14.79 -12.90 2.83
C ARG A 122 -14.47 -11.41 2.76
N THR A 123 -15.50 -10.57 2.60
CA THR A 123 -15.38 -9.10 2.59
C THR A 123 -14.98 -8.60 3.96
N MET A 124 -15.61 -9.11 5.02
CA MET A 124 -15.24 -8.81 6.40
C MET A 124 -13.79 -9.20 6.70
N GLN A 125 -13.36 -10.41 6.30
CA GLN A 125 -11.98 -10.85 6.51
C GLN A 125 -10.96 -9.94 5.82
N ARG A 126 -11.26 -9.48 4.60
CA ARG A 126 -10.41 -8.51 3.88
C ARG A 126 -10.36 -7.17 4.58
N LEU A 127 -11.52 -6.57 4.90
CA LEU A 127 -11.61 -5.29 5.61
C LEU A 127 -10.81 -5.34 6.91
N ARG A 128 -10.99 -6.41 7.68
CA ARG A 128 -10.26 -6.64 8.91
C ARG A 128 -8.73 -6.64 8.72
N HIS A 129 -8.23 -7.28 7.67
CA HIS A 129 -6.80 -7.29 7.35
C HIS A 129 -6.28 -5.92 6.93
N GLU A 130 -7.07 -5.18 6.14
CA GLU A 130 -6.73 -3.83 5.69
C GLU A 130 -6.63 -2.84 6.87
N LEU A 131 -7.51 -3.00 7.86
CA LEU A 131 -7.51 -2.23 9.11
C LEU A 131 -6.48 -2.72 10.15
N ASP A 132 -5.53 -3.57 9.75
CA ASP A 132 -4.51 -4.22 10.60
C ASP A 132 -5.05 -4.99 11.82
N PHE A 133 -6.34 -5.36 11.82
CA PHE A 133 -6.95 -6.11 12.91
C PHE A 133 -6.63 -7.60 12.83
N HIS A 134 -5.66 -8.06 13.61
CA HIS A 134 -5.29 -9.47 13.65
C HIS A 134 -5.80 -10.13 14.94
N TYR A 135 -6.57 -11.22 14.83
CA TYR A 135 -6.91 -12.07 15.97
C TYR A 135 -6.76 -13.53 15.56
N ILE A 136 -5.61 -14.08 15.90
CA ILE A 136 -5.38 -15.52 15.98
C ILE A 136 -4.47 -15.70 17.19
N VAL A 137 -4.71 -16.73 18.01
CA VAL A 137 -3.75 -17.21 19.00
C VAL A 137 -2.42 -17.45 18.28
N GLY A 138 -1.40 -16.61 18.54
CA GLY A 138 -0.10 -16.69 17.88
C GLY A 138 0.19 -15.66 16.77
N LYS A 139 -0.75 -14.77 16.42
CA LYS A 139 -0.46 -13.56 15.60
C LYS A 139 -0.60 -12.27 16.41
N LYS A 140 -0.14 -11.14 15.85
CA LYS A 140 -0.20 -9.77 16.44
C LYS A 140 -1.50 -9.59 17.24
N ARG A 141 -1.39 -9.47 18.56
CA ARG A 141 -2.52 -9.17 19.43
C ARG A 141 -2.77 -7.67 19.41
N HIS A 142 -4.05 -7.29 19.50
CA HIS A 142 -4.41 -5.89 19.71
C HIS A 142 -3.88 -5.43 21.07
N ILE A 143 -3.28 -4.24 21.14
CA ILE A 143 -2.63 -3.72 22.35
C ILE A 143 -3.58 -3.62 23.55
N SER A 144 -4.87 -3.32 23.30
CA SER A 144 -5.88 -3.23 24.38
C SER A 144 -6.32 -4.58 24.94
N ALA A 145 -5.94 -5.69 24.30
CA ALA A 145 -6.18 -7.04 24.80
C ALA A 145 -4.99 -7.59 25.61
N ASP A 146 -3.87 -6.86 25.70
CA ASP A 146 -2.77 -7.23 26.58
C ASP A 146 -3.07 -6.78 28.01
N THR A 147 -2.90 -7.68 28.98
CA THR A 147 -3.03 -7.34 30.39
C THR A 147 -1.94 -6.36 30.81
N PRO A 148 -2.16 -5.50 31.83
CA PRO A 148 -1.12 -4.58 32.32
C PRO A 148 0.20 -5.28 32.61
N ALA A 149 0.17 -6.48 33.21
CA ALA A 149 1.35 -7.29 33.48
C ALA A 149 2.11 -7.72 32.21
N ASN A 150 1.40 -8.08 31.12
CA ASN A 150 2.03 -8.45 29.85
C ASN A 150 2.64 -7.23 29.15
N VAL A 151 1.99 -6.07 29.25
CA VAL A 151 2.51 -4.79 28.74
C VAL A 151 3.79 -4.40 29.49
N GLU A 152 3.77 -4.48 30.82
CA GLU A 152 4.95 -4.24 31.66
C GLU A 152 6.10 -5.19 31.29
N PHE A 153 5.83 -6.50 31.17
CA PHE A 153 6.84 -7.48 30.77
C PHE A 153 7.47 -7.16 29.39
N ARG A 154 6.64 -6.76 28.42
CA ARG A 154 7.11 -6.33 27.09
C ARG A 154 7.96 -5.06 27.17
N ASN A 155 7.53 -4.08 27.97
CA ASN A 155 8.28 -2.84 28.16
C ASN A 155 9.65 -3.12 28.79
N VAL A 156 9.73 -3.98 29.80
CA VAL A 156 11.01 -4.42 30.39
C VAL A 156 11.90 -5.08 29.33
N TYR A 157 11.35 -5.97 28.51
CA TYR A 157 12.09 -6.63 27.43
C TYR A 157 12.59 -5.64 26.37
N LEU A 158 11.75 -4.71 25.93
CA LEU A 158 12.10 -3.69 24.93
C LEU A 158 13.14 -2.73 25.47
N ASN A 159 13.02 -2.27 26.71
CA ASN A 159 14.01 -1.43 27.38
C ASN A 159 15.36 -2.15 27.48
N LYS A 160 15.35 -3.44 27.81
CA LYS A 160 16.57 -4.27 27.79
C LYS A 160 17.16 -4.42 26.39
N LYS A 161 16.33 -4.48 25.34
CA LYS A 161 16.83 -4.51 23.95
C LYS A 161 17.43 -3.17 23.53
N LEU A 162 16.80 -2.06 23.91
CA LEU A 162 17.28 -0.71 23.64
C LEU A 162 18.62 -0.45 24.35
N SER A 163 18.74 -0.84 25.62
CA SER A 163 20.01 -0.70 26.35
C SER A 163 21.15 -1.54 25.76
N ASN A 164 20.82 -2.65 25.10
CA ASN A 164 21.77 -3.50 24.39
C ASN A 164 22.10 -3.03 22.96
N ARG A 165 21.42 -2.00 22.43
CA ARG A 165 21.80 -1.43 21.13
C ARG A 165 23.06 -0.60 21.32
N ARG A 166 24.14 -0.99 20.64
CA ARG A 166 25.34 -0.14 20.53
C ARG A 166 24.94 1.19 19.89
N PRO A 167 25.46 2.33 20.34
CA PRO A 167 25.28 3.58 19.62
C PRO A 167 25.76 3.38 18.19
N GLU A 168 24.98 3.86 17.22
CA GLU A 168 25.39 3.86 15.82
C GLU A 168 26.77 4.51 15.74
N LYS A 169 27.73 3.82 15.10
CA LYS A 169 29.06 4.39 14.85
C LYS A 169 28.84 5.66 14.03
N LYS A 170 29.02 6.81 14.68
CA LYS A 170 29.14 8.11 14.02
C LYS A 170 30.32 8.11 13.05
#